data_AF-A0A453K770-F1
#
_entry.id   AF-A0A453K770-F1
#
_cell.length_a   1.000
_cell.length_b   1.000
_cell.length_c   1.000
_cell.angle_alpha   90.00
_cell.angle_beta   90.00
_cell.angle_gamma   90.00
#
_symmetry.space_group_name_H-M   'P 1'
#
loop_
_entity.id
_entity.type
_entity.pdbx_description
1 polymer ?
#
loop_
_entity_poly.entity_id
_entity_poly.type
_entity_poly.pdbx_seq_one_letter_code
_entity_poly.pdbx_strand_id
1 'polypeptide(L)'
;MRTKAYSSPDHYVQKVLPKLMELGVVRIAPFSNRLAQSVPSNIQALRCLVNYEALRFAEPIRVLADDMVVRMMKKSSLAGGKYVSVHLRFEEDMVAFSCCTYDGGRKEKIEMENARERSWRGKFHRPGRVINPEANRRDGKCPLTPLEVGMMLRGMGFDNTTFLYVASGKIYNAAKYMAPLRQMFPLLQTKDTLALSEELAKFEGYSSRLAALDYTVCVQSEVFVTTQGGNFPHFLMGHRRYLLGGNAKTIKPDKRKLVLSFDDPNIRWSRFKHHMLEILHHSDIRGIAFRKPNDSIYTFPMPDCMCQQDGI
;
A
#
# COMPACT_ATOMS: atom_id res chain seq x y z
N MET A 1 23.79 18.36 -5.92
CA MET A 1 22.96 19.59 -5.91
C MET A 1 21.68 19.38 -5.12
N ARG A 2 21.21 20.41 -4.41
CA ARG A 2 19.93 20.38 -3.68
C ARG A 2 18.86 21.09 -4.52
N THR A 3 17.77 20.39 -4.81
CA THR A 3 16.61 20.92 -5.52
C THR A 3 15.41 20.91 -4.57
N LYS A 4 14.56 21.93 -4.63
CA LYS A 4 13.34 21.97 -3.81
C LYS A 4 12.41 20.80 -4.18
N ALA A 5 11.59 20.36 -3.23
CA ALA A 5 10.51 19.44 -3.56
C ALA A 5 9.56 20.11 -4.55
N TYR A 6 9.06 19.34 -5.52
CA TYR A 6 8.11 19.81 -6.54
C TYR A 6 8.59 21.04 -7.33
N SER A 7 9.87 21.07 -7.70
CA SER A 7 10.45 22.11 -8.57
C SER A 7 9.83 22.07 -9.97
N SER A 8 9.64 23.23 -10.59
CA SER A 8 9.11 23.35 -11.95
C SER A 8 10.06 22.78 -13.01
N PRO A 9 9.58 22.45 -14.22
CA PRO A 9 10.46 22.10 -15.34
C PRO A 9 11.55 23.14 -15.60
N ASP A 10 11.21 24.43 -15.57
CA ASP A 10 12.16 25.53 -15.78
C ASP A 10 13.31 25.54 -14.78
N HIS A 11 13.06 25.12 -13.52
CA HIS A 11 14.13 25.00 -12.53
C HIS A 11 15.22 24.02 -12.99
N TYR A 12 14.84 22.92 -13.64
CA TYR A 12 15.82 21.96 -14.16
C TYR A 12 16.60 22.56 -15.32
N VAL A 13 15.92 23.18 -16.27
CA VAL A 13 16.56 23.79 -17.45
C VAL A 13 17.48 24.94 -17.06
N GLN A 14 17.07 25.78 -16.11
CA GLN A 14 17.82 26.99 -15.75
C GLN A 14 18.87 26.78 -14.66
N LYS A 15 18.69 25.80 -13.76
CA LYS A 15 19.58 25.62 -12.59
C LYS A 15 20.34 24.31 -12.61
N VAL A 16 19.74 23.22 -13.10
CA VAL A 16 20.36 21.88 -13.06
C VAL A 16 21.14 21.61 -14.33
N LEU A 17 20.56 21.87 -15.50
CA LEU A 17 21.19 21.60 -16.80
C LEU A 17 22.53 22.32 -16.98
N PRO A 18 22.71 23.61 -16.64
CA PRO A 18 24.01 24.26 -16.79
C PRO A 18 25.10 23.58 -15.94
N LYS A 19 24.74 23.12 -14.73
CA LYS A 19 25.65 22.38 -13.86
C LYS A 19 25.94 20.98 -14.36
N LEU A 20 24.97 20.32 -14.99
CA LEU A 20 25.21 19.05 -15.68
C LEU A 20 26.18 19.23 -16.85
N MET A 21 26.02 20.28 -17.64
CA MET A 21 26.93 20.57 -18.76
C MET A 21 28.35 20.93 -18.29
N GLU A 22 28.48 21.69 -17.20
CA GLU A 22 29.78 22.07 -16.62
C GLU A 22 30.52 20.89 -15.98
N LEU A 23 29.80 20.05 -15.23
CA LEU A 23 30.40 19.01 -14.37
C LEU A 23 30.35 17.60 -14.97
N GLY A 24 29.64 17.40 -16.08
CA GLY A 24 29.39 16.11 -16.74
C GLY A 24 28.41 15.19 -15.97
N VAL A 25 28.46 15.17 -14.64
CA VAL A 25 27.58 14.37 -13.78
C VAL A 25 27.07 15.20 -12.61
N VAL A 26 25.76 15.19 -12.39
CA VAL A 26 25.15 15.80 -11.20
C VAL A 26 24.29 14.81 -10.43
N ARG A 27 24.54 14.72 -9.12
CA ARG A 27 23.64 14.03 -8.19
C ARG A 27 22.64 15.02 -7.61
N ILE A 28 21.35 14.78 -7.83
CA ILE A 28 20.26 15.54 -7.21
C ILE A 28 19.88 14.90 -5.88
N ALA A 29 19.88 15.67 -4.78
CA ALA A 29 19.58 15.17 -3.45
C ALA A 29 18.60 16.10 -2.70
N PRO A 30 17.60 15.55 -1.99
CA PRO A 30 17.20 14.13 -1.98
C PRO A 30 16.53 13.70 -3.30
N PHE A 31 16.46 12.41 -3.62
CA PHE A 31 15.93 11.93 -4.91
C PHE A 31 14.41 12.11 -5.09
N SER A 32 13.62 11.98 -4.02
CA SER A 32 12.15 11.89 -4.12
C SER A 32 11.43 13.23 -4.31
N ASN A 33 10.30 13.20 -5.04
CA ASN A 33 9.35 14.31 -5.19
C ASN A 33 9.99 15.63 -5.66
N ARG A 34 10.82 15.58 -6.71
CA ARG A 34 11.55 16.76 -7.20
C ARG A 34 10.92 17.49 -8.34
N LEU A 35 10.20 16.83 -9.24
CA LEU A 35 9.47 17.51 -10.31
C LEU A 35 8.05 17.82 -9.83
N ALA A 36 7.54 19.02 -10.12
CA ALA A 36 6.19 19.46 -9.76
C ALA A 36 5.11 18.50 -10.29
N GLN A 37 3.95 18.45 -9.64
CA GLN A 37 2.82 17.66 -10.14
C GLN A 37 2.21 18.30 -11.39
N SER A 38 2.03 19.62 -11.36
CA SER A 38 1.62 20.40 -12.54
C SER A 38 2.82 20.66 -13.44
N VAL A 39 2.80 20.06 -14.63
CA VAL A 39 3.81 20.24 -15.68
C VAL A 39 3.10 20.27 -17.05
N PRO A 40 3.74 20.80 -18.10
CA PRO A 40 3.22 20.75 -19.47
C PRO A 40 2.73 19.36 -19.91
N SER A 41 1.73 19.33 -20.80
CA SER A 41 1.05 18.10 -21.22
C SER A 41 1.99 17.06 -21.85
N ASN A 42 2.98 17.49 -22.63
CA ASN A 42 4.00 16.61 -23.20
C ASN A 42 4.85 15.91 -22.11
N ILE A 43 5.15 16.60 -21.01
CA ILE A 43 5.87 16.02 -19.87
C ILE A 43 4.96 15.07 -19.08
N GLN A 44 3.67 15.38 -18.94
CA GLN A 44 2.71 14.44 -18.34
C GLN A 44 2.56 13.18 -19.19
N ALA A 45 2.41 13.32 -20.51
CA ALA A 45 2.32 12.18 -21.43
C ALA A 45 3.56 11.28 -21.32
N LEU A 46 4.76 11.88 -21.24
CA LEU A 46 5.99 11.12 -21.02
C LEU A 46 5.98 10.40 -19.66
N ARG A 47 5.51 11.03 -18.58
CA ARG A 47 5.37 10.39 -17.27
C ARG A 47 4.42 9.20 -17.31
N CYS A 48 3.30 9.34 -18.00
CA CYS A 48 2.33 8.26 -18.20
C CYS A 48 2.97 7.08 -18.93
N LEU A 49 3.58 7.34 -20.10
CA LEU A 49 4.25 6.33 -20.91
C LEU A 49 5.35 5.61 -20.11
N VAL A 50 6.19 6.38 -19.41
CA VAL A 50 7.27 5.79 -18.62
C VAL A 50 6.71 4.94 -17.48
N ASN A 51 5.74 5.44 -16.72
CA ASN A 51 5.25 4.76 -15.53
C ASN A 51 4.41 3.51 -15.82
N TYR A 52 3.57 3.55 -16.85
CA TYR A 52 2.62 2.47 -17.12
C TYR A 52 3.04 1.52 -18.24
N GLU A 53 3.91 1.95 -19.16
CA GLU A 53 4.33 1.10 -20.30
C GLU A 53 5.81 0.71 -20.25
N ALA A 54 6.71 1.68 -20.04
CA ALA A 54 8.15 1.47 -20.17
C ALA A 54 8.79 0.83 -18.92
N LEU A 55 8.36 1.22 -17.72
CA LEU A 55 8.88 0.66 -16.47
C LEU A 55 8.27 -0.72 -16.22
N ARG A 56 9.08 -1.76 -16.41
CA ARG A 56 8.70 -3.15 -16.20
C ARG A 56 9.60 -3.80 -15.16
N PHE A 57 9.07 -4.75 -14.39
CA PHE A 57 9.90 -5.57 -13.52
C PHE A 57 10.87 -6.42 -14.35
N ALA A 58 12.05 -6.68 -13.78
CA ALA A 58 13.04 -7.54 -14.41
C ALA A 58 12.46 -8.94 -14.63
N GLU A 59 12.89 -9.60 -15.71
CA GLU A 59 12.33 -10.86 -16.18
C GLU A 59 12.18 -11.94 -15.08
N PRO A 60 13.17 -12.18 -14.19
CA PRO A 60 13.01 -13.19 -13.14
C PRO A 60 11.85 -12.89 -12.18
N ILE A 61 11.60 -11.62 -11.86
CA ILE A 61 10.49 -11.19 -11.00
C ILE A 61 9.18 -11.39 -11.74
N ARG A 62 9.11 -10.97 -13.01
CA ARG A 62 7.90 -11.05 -13.83
C ARG A 62 7.44 -12.50 -13.98
N VAL A 63 8.35 -13.41 -14.35
CA VAL A 63 8.03 -14.84 -14.54
C VAL A 63 7.44 -15.46 -13.28
N LEU A 64 8.10 -15.30 -12.13
CA LEU A 64 7.57 -15.88 -10.89
C LEU A 64 6.27 -15.21 -10.44
N ALA A 65 6.15 -13.89 -10.61
CA ALA A 65 4.95 -13.18 -10.24
C ALA A 65 3.74 -13.59 -11.09
N ASP A 66 3.93 -13.79 -12.39
CA ASP A 66 2.91 -14.29 -13.32
C ASP A 66 2.49 -15.72 -12.93
N ASP A 67 3.44 -16.60 -12.60
CA ASP A 67 3.15 -17.94 -12.08
C ASP A 67 2.36 -17.90 -10.76
N MET A 68 2.71 -17.00 -9.84
CA MET A 68 1.97 -16.80 -8.59
C MET A 68 0.53 -16.35 -8.85
N VAL A 69 0.30 -15.46 -9.83
CA VAL A 69 -1.06 -15.06 -10.26
C VAL A 69 -1.83 -16.26 -10.79
N VAL A 70 -1.25 -17.04 -11.69
CA VAL A 70 -1.90 -18.25 -12.25
C VAL A 70 -2.26 -19.24 -11.14
N ARG A 71 -1.36 -19.46 -10.17
CA ARG A 71 -1.62 -20.33 -9.01
C ARG A 71 -2.73 -19.78 -8.13
N MET A 72 -2.77 -18.46 -7.92
CA MET A 72 -3.83 -17.81 -7.16
C MET A 72 -5.18 -17.97 -7.86
N MET A 73 -5.25 -17.68 -9.17
CA MET A 73 -6.46 -17.84 -9.99
C MET A 73 -6.95 -19.29 -10.04
N LYS A 74 -6.03 -20.25 -10.10
CA LYS A 74 -6.38 -21.68 -10.04
C LYS A 74 -6.99 -22.06 -8.69
N LYS A 75 -6.41 -21.59 -7.59
CA LYS A 75 -6.96 -21.79 -6.24
C LYS A 75 -8.34 -21.15 -6.12
N SER A 76 -8.55 -19.96 -6.68
CA SER A 76 -9.83 -19.24 -6.67
C SER A 76 -10.76 -19.58 -7.83
N SER A 77 -10.57 -20.72 -8.51
CA SER A 77 -11.38 -21.15 -9.66
C SER A 77 -12.88 -21.23 -9.35
N LEU A 78 -13.25 -21.66 -8.13
CA LEU A 78 -14.64 -21.68 -7.66
C LEU A 78 -15.27 -20.28 -7.58
N ALA A 79 -14.46 -19.23 -7.49
CA ALA A 79 -14.87 -17.82 -7.55
C ALA A 79 -14.58 -17.20 -8.93
N GLY A 80 -14.44 -18.02 -9.99
CA GLY A 80 -14.12 -17.54 -11.34
C GLY A 80 -12.72 -16.94 -11.45
N GLY A 81 -11.78 -17.39 -10.63
CA GLY A 81 -10.42 -16.84 -10.56
C GLY A 81 -10.31 -15.54 -9.75
N LYS A 82 -11.41 -15.04 -9.17
CA LYS A 82 -11.44 -13.78 -8.43
C LYS A 82 -10.95 -13.93 -7.00
N TYR A 83 -10.20 -12.96 -6.52
CA TYR A 83 -9.71 -12.92 -5.15
C TYR A 83 -9.54 -11.48 -4.66
N VAL A 84 -9.53 -11.32 -3.34
CA VAL A 84 -9.22 -10.07 -2.66
C VAL A 84 -7.74 -10.07 -2.32
N SER A 85 -7.04 -8.97 -2.55
CA SER A 85 -5.67 -8.81 -2.06
C SER A 85 -5.58 -7.71 -1.01
N VAL A 86 -4.76 -7.93 0.01
CA VAL A 86 -4.57 -7.02 1.14
C VAL A 86 -3.10 -6.69 1.26
N HIS A 87 -2.74 -5.42 1.09
CA HIS A 87 -1.45 -4.91 1.48
C HIS A 87 -1.46 -4.55 2.98
N LEU A 88 -0.84 -5.42 3.77
CA LEU A 88 -0.87 -5.41 5.23
C LEU A 88 0.46 -4.88 5.78
N ARG A 89 0.45 -3.63 6.25
CA ARG A 89 1.64 -2.97 6.79
C ARG A 89 1.70 -3.02 8.33
N PHE A 90 1.96 -4.22 8.85
CA PHE A 90 2.08 -4.51 10.29
C PHE A 90 3.46 -5.09 10.65
N GLU A 91 4.52 -4.62 9.98
CA GLU A 91 5.90 -4.98 10.24
C GLU A 91 6.50 -4.21 11.44
N GLU A 92 7.57 -4.74 12.05
CA GLU A 92 8.20 -4.17 13.25
C GLU A 92 8.55 -2.68 13.09
N ASP A 93 9.06 -2.27 11.93
CA ASP A 93 9.41 -0.87 11.66
C ASP A 93 8.17 0.04 11.71
N MET A 94 7.06 -0.40 11.11
CA MET A 94 5.83 0.38 11.08
C MET A 94 5.15 0.45 12.45
N VAL A 95 5.11 -0.68 13.18
CA VAL A 95 4.57 -0.77 14.55
C VAL A 95 5.40 0.11 15.50
N ALA A 96 6.72 0.06 15.42
CA ALA A 96 7.62 0.86 16.25
C ALA A 96 7.51 2.37 15.93
N PHE A 97 7.46 2.72 14.64
CA PHE A 97 7.41 4.10 14.17
C PHE A 97 6.10 4.81 14.53
N SER A 98 4.97 4.09 14.51
CA SER A 98 3.66 4.68 14.81
C SER A 98 3.51 5.06 16.27
N CYS A 99 4.38 4.57 17.16
CA CYS A 99 4.31 4.75 18.61
C CYS A 99 2.92 4.44 19.16
N CYS A 100 2.28 3.40 18.63
CA CYS A 100 1.00 2.91 19.12
C CYS A 100 1.24 1.77 20.11
N THR A 101 0.22 1.49 20.91
CA THR A 101 0.19 0.36 21.83
C THR A 101 -0.84 -0.64 21.32
N TYR A 102 -0.47 -1.91 21.27
CA TYR A 102 -1.35 -3.02 20.97
C TYR A 102 -1.42 -3.95 22.18
N ASP A 103 -1.76 -5.22 21.97
CA ASP A 103 -2.07 -6.17 23.04
C ASP A 103 -0.83 -6.99 23.48
N GLY A 104 0.40 -6.54 23.15
CA GLY A 104 1.64 -7.20 23.55
C GLY A 104 2.22 -6.76 24.91
N GLY A 105 1.58 -5.82 25.59
CA GLY A 105 1.89 -5.41 26.96
C GLY A 105 3.33 -4.89 27.15
N ARG A 106 3.94 -5.19 28.31
CA ARG A 106 5.30 -4.71 28.65
C ARG A 106 6.36 -5.20 27.66
N LYS A 107 6.22 -6.43 27.14
CA LYS A 107 7.15 -7.01 26.17
C LYS A 107 7.18 -6.19 24.88
N GLU A 108 6.01 -5.93 24.30
CA GLU A 108 5.89 -5.08 23.11
C GLU A 108 6.47 -3.69 23.34
N LYS A 109 6.17 -3.06 24.49
CA LYS A 109 6.69 -1.72 24.79
C LYS A 109 8.22 -1.67 24.73
N ILE A 110 8.89 -2.68 25.32
CA ILE A 110 10.36 -2.77 25.33
C ILE A 110 10.89 -3.05 23.92
N GLU A 111 10.29 -4.01 23.20
CA GLU A 111 10.71 -4.36 21.84
C GLU A 111 10.58 -3.17 20.88
N MET A 112 9.47 -2.43 20.96
CA MET A 112 9.23 -1.25 20.11
C MET A 112 10.18 -0.10 20.47
N GLU A 113 10.56 0.06 21.74
CA GLU A 113 11.58 1.05 22.13
C GLU A 113 12.94 0.70 21.55
N ASN A 114 13.35 -0.57 21.68
CA ASN A 114 14.60 -1.06 21.12
C ASN A 114 14.61 -0.95 19.58
N ALA A 115 13.49 -1.23 18.91
CA ALA A 115 13.35 -1.04 17.46
C ALA A 115 13.45 0.44 17.06
N ARG A 116 12.85 1.34 17.85
CA ARG A 116 12.94 2.79 17.62
C ARG A 116 14.37 3.30 17.73
N GLU A 117 15.09 2.89 18.76
CA GLU A 117 16.47 3.31 18.98
C GLU A 117 17.42 2.76 17.94
N ARG A 118 17.31 1.48 17.58
CA ARG A 118 18.11 0.87 16.50
C ARG A 118 17.91 1.58 15.16
N SER A 119 16.68 1.94 14.81
CA SER A 119 16.34 2.39 13.45
C SER A 119 16.41 3.91 13.26
N TRP A 120 16.14 4.70 14.30
CA TRP A 120 16.09 6.18 14.18
C TRP A 120 16.93 6.94 15.21
N ARG A 121 17.74 6.27 16.04
CA ARG A 121 18.77 6.85 16.92
C ARG A 121 18.34 8.10 17.68
N GLY A 122 17.63 7.94 18.79
CA GLY A 122 17.19 9.05 19.65
C GLY A 122 16.13 9.98 19.03
N LYS A 123 15.68 9.75 17.78
CA LYS A 123 14.61 10.56 17.15
C LYS A 123 13.35 10.65 18.01
N PHE A 124 13.02 9.58 18.73
CA PHE A 124 11.81 9.49 19.56
C PHE A 124 12.00 10.01 20.98
N HIS A 125 13.25 10.18 21.41
CA HIS A 125 13.64 10.71 22.73
C HIS A 125 14.09 12.18 22.69
N ARG A 126 13.88 12.88 21.57
CA ARG A 126 14.27 14.30 21.46
C ARG A 126 13.52 15.15 22.49
N PRO A 127 14.19 16.13 23.12
CA PRO A 127 13.53 17.04 24.06
C PRO A 127 12.28 17.68 23.44
N GLY A 128 11.20 17.74 24.21
CA GLY A 128 9.90 18.29 23.79
C GLY A 128 9.04 17.37 22.94
N ARG A 129 9.49 16.16 22.58
CA ARG A 129 8.67 15.20 21.85
C ARG A 129 7.76 14.41 22.79
N VAL A 130 6.45 14.62 22.67
CA VAL A 130 5.43 13.85 23.42
C VAL A 130 4.89 12.73 22.55
N ILE A 131 4.90 11.50 23.08
CA ILE A 131 4.30 10.33 22.45
C ILE A 131 2.96 10.04 23.15
N ASN A 132 1.87 10.12 22.40
CA ASN A 132 0.53 9.75 22.87
C ASN A 132 -0.04 8.64 21.97
N PRO A 133 0.06 7.36 22.39
CA PRO A 133 -0.41 6.22 21.59
C PRO A 133 -1.90 6.28 21.25
N GLU A 134 -2.74 6.73 22.18
CA GLU A 134 -4.18 6.82 21.95
C GLU A 134 -4.52 7.91 20.95
N ALA A 135 -3.90 9.08 21.05
CA ALA A 135 -4.06 10.16 20.08
C ALA A 135 -3.59 9.69 18.69
N ASN A 136 -2.47 8.96 18.61
CA ASN A 136 -2.01 8.36 17.35
C ASN A 136 -3.05 7.39 16.77
N ARG A 137 -3.72 6.60 17.60
CA ARG A 137 -4.80 5.69 17.18
C ARG A 137 -6.00 6.46 16.66
N ARG A 138 -6.51 7.44 17.42
CA ARG A 138 -7.62 8.31 17.04
C ARG A 138 -7.35 9.12 15.76
N ASP A 139 -6.11 9.55 15.57
CA ASP A 139 -5.66 10.26 14.36
C ASP A 139 -5.53 9.35 13.13
N GLY A 140 -5.71 8.04 13.29
CA GLY A 140 -5.52 7.07 12.22
C GLY A 140 -4.05 6.93 11.82
N LYS A 141 -3.10 7.07 12.74
CA LYS A 141 -1.66 6.86 12.48
C LYS A 141 -1.24 5.41 12.72
N CYS A 142 -1.95 4.66 13.54
CA CYS A 142 -1.61 3.26 13.82
C CYS A 142 -1.83 2.35 12.58
N PRO A 143 -0.93 1.39 12.35
CA PRO A 143 -1.19 0.12 11.68
C PRO A 143 -2.49 -0.53 12.14
N LEU A 144 -3.25 -1.08 11.20
CA LEU A 144 -4.33 -2.00 11.54
C LEU A 144 -3.70 -3.37 11.83
N THR A 145 -4.09 -3.97 12.94
CA THR A 145 -3.76 -5.36 13.25
C THR A 145 -4.43 -6.30 12.24
N PRO A 146 -3.90 -7.51 12.01
CA PRO A 146 -4.56 -8.46 11.11
C PRO A 146 -5.96 -8.87 11.63
N LEU A 147 -6.21 -8.82 12.94
CA LEU A 147 -7.55 -8.98 13.52
C LEU A 147 -8.51 -7.88 13.05
N GLU A 148 -8.13 -6.60 13.21
CA GLU A 148 -8.96 -5.46 12.76
C GLU A 148 -9.24 -5.52 11.26
N VAL A 149 -8.24 -5.93 10.46
CA VAL A 149 -8.41 -6.13 9.01
C VAL A 149 -9.43 -7.23 8.72
N GLY A 150 -9.34 -8.37 9.40
CA GLY A 150 -10.30 -9.45 9.21
C GLY A 150 -11.71 -9.05 9.63
N MET A 151 -11.86 -8.37 10.77
CA MET A 151 -13.15 -7.85 11.24
C MET A 151 -13.75 -6.85 10.25
N MET A 152 -12.94 -5.92 9.74
CA MET A 152 -13.36 -4.97 8.71
C MET A 152 -13.90 -5.69 7.47
N LEU A 153 -13.16 -6.68 6.94
CA LEU A 153 -13.58 -7.44 5.76
C LEU A 153 -14.87 -8.24 6.02
N ARG A 154 -15.02 -8.85 7.20
CA ARG A 154 -16.26 -9.56 7.61
C ARG A 154 -17.45 -8.60 7.68
N GLY A 155 -17.26 -7.42 8.24
CA GLY A 155 -18.30 -6.38 8.27
C GLY A 155 -18.65 -5.83 6.88
N MET A 156 -17.71 -5.85 5.94
CA MET A 156 -17.94 -5.49 4.53
C MET A 156 -18.65 -6.57 3.72
N GLY A 157 -18.84 -7.77 4.29
CA GLY A 157 -19.54 -8.88 3.64
C GLY A 157 -18.64 -9.95 3.03
N PHE A 158 -17.32 -9.84 3.15
CA PHE A 158 -16.42 -10.94 2.79
C PHE A 158 -16.51 -12.04 3.85
N ASP A 159 -16.53 -13.29 3.43
CA ASP A 159 -16.71 -14.43 4.33
C ASP A 159 -15.55 -15.45 4.23
N ASN A 160 -15.72 -16.61 4.86
CA ASN A 160 -14.69 -17.65 4.91
C ASN A 160 -14.51 -18.38 3.57
N THR A 161 -15.37 -18.14 2.58
CA THR A 161 -15.25 -18.63 1.20
C THR A 161 -14.47 -17.66 0.31
N THR A 162 -14.15 -16.46 0.81
CA THR A 162 -13.36 -15.47 0.08
C THR A 162 -11.90 -15.89 -0.01
N PHE A 163 -11.39 -15.99 -1.24
CA PHE A 163 -9.96 -16.15 -1.50
C PHE A 163 -9.22 -14.85 -1.22
N LEU A 164 -8.29 -14.88 -0.27
CA LEU A 164 -7.57 -13.71 0.21
C LEU A 164 -6.08 -13.88 -0.08
N TYR A 165 -5.45 -12.90 -0.73
CA TYR A 165 -4.00 -12.81 -0.85
C TYR A 165 -3.47 -11.73 0.10
N VAL A 166 -2.50 -12.03 0.96
CA VAL A 166 -1.88 -11.04 1.85
C VAL A 166 -0.47 -10.72 1.37
N ALA A 167 -0.28 -9.48 0.94
CA ALA A 167 0.99 -8.86 0.62
C ALA A 167 1.54 -8.15 1.87
N SER A 168 2.68 -8.60 2.38
CA SER A 168 3.35 -7.97 3.53
C SER A 168 4.84 -8.30 3.60
N GLY A 169 5.60 -7.44 4.27
CA GLY A 169 6.89 -7.83 4.82
C GLY A 169 6.74 -8.80 6.00
N LYS A 170 7.80 -8.91 6.82
CA LYS A 170 7.77 -9.72 8.04
C LYS A 170 6.85 -9.07 9.07
N ILE A 171 5.66 -9.65 9.24
CA ILE A 171 4.67 -9.20 10.22
C ILE A 171 5.24 -9.33 11.64
N TYR A 172 5.10 -8.27 12.45
CA TYR A 172 5.48 -8.26 13.86
C TYR A 172 4.69 -9.35 14.61
N ASN A 173 5.39 -10.23 15.33
CA ASN A 173 4.81 -11.36 16.06
C ASN A 173 3.73 -12.12 15.24
N ALA A 174 4.11 -12.53 14.02
CA ALA A 174 3.20 -13.10 13.03
C ALA A 174 2.37 -14.28 13.55
N ALA A 175 2.95 -15.16 14.40
CA ALA A 175 2.24 -16.29 14.97
C ALA A 175 1.01 -15.85 15.79
N LYS A 176 1.15 -14.80 16.60
CA LYS A 176 0.04 -14.22 17.37
C LYS A 176 -0.93 -13.48 16.46
N TYR A 177 -0.42 -12.51 15.70
CA TYR A 177 -1.28 -11.52 15.05
C TYR A 177 -1.96 -12.04 13.78
N MET A 178 -1.37 -12.98 13.04
CA MET A 178 -2.00 -13.55 11.83
C MET A 178 -3.03 -14.63 12.14
N ALA A 179 -3.01 -15.23 13.34
CA ALA A 179 -3.90 -16.33 13.69
C ALA A 179 -5.40 -15.98 13.53
N PRO A 180 -5.90 -14.84 14.04
CA PRO A 180 -7.30 -14.46 13.85
C PRO A 180 -7.69 -14.22 12.40
N LEU A 181 -6.79 -13.64 11.60
CA LEU A 181 -7.06 -13.38 10.18
C LEU A 181 -7.18 -14.69 9.40
N ARG A 182 -6.29 -15.66 9.65
CA ARG A 182 -6.38 -17.01 9.06
C ARG A 182 -7.63 -17.77 9.50
N GLN A 183 -8.07 -17.58 10.74
CA GLN A 183 -9.30 -18.20 11.23
C GLN A 183 -10.55 -17.64 10.50
N MET A 184 -10.59 -16.33 10.26
CA MET A 184 -11.69 -15.70 9.52
C MET A 184 -11.66 -16.00 8.01
N PHE A 185 -10.46 -16.13 7.43
CA PHE A 185 -10.22 -16.36 6.01
C PHE A 185 -9.30 -17.58 5.81
N PRO A 186 -9.83 -18.82 5.90
CA PRO A 186 -9.02 -20.03 5.84
C PRO A 186 -8.39 -20.27 4.46
N LEU A 187 -8.90 -19.64 3.41
CA LEU A 187 -8.37 -19.71 2.04
C LEU A 187 -7.23 -18.70 1.79
N LEU A 188 -6.76 -18.01 2.84
CA LEU A 188 -5.68 -17.02 2.78
C LEU A 188 -4.40 -17.62 2.20
N GLN A 189 -3.85 -16.93 1.21
CA GLN A 189 -2.55 -17.20 0.61
C GLN A 189 -1.59 -16.03 0.89
N THR A 190 -0.30 -16.33 0.98
CA THR A 190 0.81 -15.37 0.92
C THR A 190 1.75 -15.78 -0.20
N LYS A 191 2.77 -14.97 -0.49
CA LYS A 191 3.85 -15.37 -1.40
C LYS A 191 4.46 -16.74 -1.02
N ASP A 192 4.64 -17.00 0.28
CA ASP A 192 5.24 -18.23 0.80
C ASP A 192 4.35 -19.47 0.61
N THR A 193 3.04 -19.28 0.40
CA THR A 193 2.12 -20.38 0.11
C THR A 193 1.82 -20.56 -1.39
N LEU A 194 2.12 -19.54 -2.21
CA LEU A 194 1.92 -19.58 -3.67
C LEU A 194 3.18 -20.00 -4.42
N ALA A 195 4.35 -19.55 -3.97
CA ALA A 195 5.63 -19.88 -4.57
C ALA A 195 6.32 -21.01 -3.78
N LEU A 196 7.14 -21.79 -4.48
CA LEU A 196 8.01 -22.79 -3.87
C LEU A 196 9.17 -22.10 -3.16
N SER A 197 9.71 -22.71 -2.12
CA SER A 197 10.82 -22.14 -1.36
C SER A 197 12.06 -21.89 -2.24
N GLU A 198 12.32 -22.79 -3.19
CA GLU A 198 13.43 -22.69 -4.15
C GLU A 198 13.24 -21.56 -5.16
N GLU A 199 11.98 -21.26 -5.52
CA GLU A 199 11.64 -20.13 -6.39
C GLU A 199 11.86 -18.81 -5.66
N LEU A 200 11.42 -18.73 -4.39
CA LEU A 200 11.53 -17.53 -3.56
C LEU A 200 12.97 -17.24 -3.14
N ALA A 201 13.80 -18.26 -2.92
CA ALA A 201 15.18 -18.11 -2.48
C ALA A 201 16.01 -17.14 -3.34
N LYS A 202 15.69 -17.02 -4.64
CA LYS A 202 16.36 -16.09 -5.58
C LYS A 202 16.10 -14.61 -5.26
N PHE A 203 15.05 -14.32 -4.49
CA PHE A 203 14.60 -12.98 -4.13
C PHE A 203 14.78 -12.67 -2.64
N GLU A 204 15.07 -13.69 -1.82
CA GLU A 204 15.36 -13.52 -0.40
C GLU A 204 16.54 -12.57 -0.16
N GLY A 205 16.50 -11.85 0.95
CA GLY A 205 17.45 -10.77 1.27
C GLY A 205 17.17 -9.44 0.55
N TYR A 206 16.32 -9.43 -0.49
CA TYR A 206 15.96 -8.22 -1.24
C TYR A 206 14.48 -7.87 -1.08
N SER A 207 14.16 -7.09 -0.04
CA SER A 207 12.77 -6.72 0.27
C SER A 207 12.01 -6.05 -0.88
N SER A 208 12.69 -5.26 -1.71
CA SER A 208 12.09 -4.63 -2.89
C SER A 208 11.72 -5.63 -4.00
N ARG A 209 12.47 -6.73 -4.15
CA ARG A 209 12.16 -7.78 -5.13
C ARG A 209 10.96 -8.62 -4.68
N LEU A 210 10.91 -8.98 -3.40
CA LEU A 210 9.74 -9.66 -2.82
C LEU A 210 8.48 -8.80 -2.90
N ALA A 211 8.60 -7.50 -2.62
CA ALA A 211 7.50 -6.56 -2.80
C ALA A 211 7.06 -6.46 -4.28
N ALA A 212 7.96 -6.61 -5.25
CA ALA A 212 7.60 -6.62 -6.66
C ALA A 212 6.75 -7.86 -7.04
N LEU A 213 7.02 -9.03 -6.45
CA LEU A 213 6.16 -10.21 -6.61
C LEU A 213 4.75 -9.95 -6.05
N ASP A 214 4.69 -9.45 -4.81
CA ASP A 214 3.44 -9.07 -4.15
C ASP A 214 2.65 -8.05 -4.97
N TYR A 215 3.34 -7.10 -5.61
CA TYR A 215 2.76 -6.03 -6.40
C TYR A 215 1.93 -6.59 -7.56
N THR A 216 2.48 -7.50 -8.37
CA THR A 216 1.76 -8.07 -9.53
C THR A 216 0.54 -8.87 -9.08
N VAL A 217 0.65 -9.69 -8.04
CA VAL A 217 -0.49 -10.46 -7.50
C VAL A 217 -1.58 -9.53 -6.99
N CYS A 218 -1.22 -8.41 -6.34
CA CYS A 218 -2.19 -7.41 -5.92
C CYS A 218 -2.83 -6.65 -7.10
N VAL A 219 -2.06 -6.32 -8.15
CA VAL A 219 -2.58 -5.64 -9.36
C VAL A 219 -3.68 -6.47 -10.03
N GLN A 220 -3.51 -7.79 -10.11
CA GLN A 220 -4.45 -8.71 -10.77
C GLN A 220 -5.69 -9.09 -9.92
N SER A 221 -5.77 -8.63 -8.68
CA SER A 221 -6.90 -8.97 -7.79
C SER A 221 -8.20 -8.27 -8.19
N GLU A 222 -9.35 -8.86 -7.86
CA GLU A 222 -10.65 -8.22 -8.10
C GLU A 222 -10.79 -6.98 -7.19
N VAL A 223 -10.42 -7.13 -5.91
CA VAL A 223 -10.47 -6.06 -4.91
C VAL A 223 -9.09 -5.92 -4.26
N PHE A 224 -8.56 -4.70 -4.26
CA PHE A 224 -7.33 -4.37 -3.54
C PHE A 224 -7.66 -3.63 -2.24
N VAL A 225 -7.08 -4.05 -1.13
CA VAL A 225 -7.25 -3.42 0.19
C VAL A 225 -5.89 -2.93 0.67
N THR A 226 -5.80 -1.67 1.10
CA THR A 226 -4.56 -1.15 1.69
C THR A 226 -4.79 -0.65 3.09
N THR A 227 -4.02 -1.18 4.06
CA THR A 227 -4.19 -0.83 5.48
C THR A 227 -3.39 0.39 5.89
N GLN A 228 -2.40 0.79 5.09
CA GLN A 228 -1.57 1.98 5.29
C GLN A 228 -1.33 2.72 3.98
N GLY A 229 -0.90 3.98 4.08
CA GLY A 229 -0.33 4.70 2.95
C GLY A 229 1.10 4.25 2.65
N GLY A 230 1.70 4.84 1.62
CA GLY A 230 3.07 4.57 1.21
C GLY A 230 3.20 4.43 -0.30
N ASN A 231 4.42 4.19 -0.78
CA ASN A 231 4.70 4.10 -2.21
C ASN A 231 4.01 2.88 -2.86
N PHE A 232 4.01 1.73 -2.19
CA PHE A 232 3.40 0.51 -2.72
C PHE A 232 1.93 0.72 -3.13
N PRO A 233 1.00 1.10 -2.23
CA PRO A 233 -0.39 1.33 -2.63
C PRO A 233 -0.52 2.55 -3.55
N HIS A 234 0.33 3.57 -3.42
CA HIS A 234 0.29 4.76 -4.27
C HIS A 234 0.44 4.43 -5.76
N PHE A 235 1.42 3.60 -6.11
CA PHE A 235 1.64 3.18 -7.49
C PHE A 235 0.68 2.07 -7.91
N LEU A 236 0.38 1.13 -7.01
CA LEU A 236 -0.48 0.00 -7.32
C LEU A 236 -1.90 0.43 -7.68
N MET A 237 -2.46 1.40 -6.95
CA MET A 237 -3.79 1.93 -7.23
C MET A 237 -3.90 2.56 -8.62
N GLY A 238 -2.91 3.37 -9.02
CA GLY A 238 -2.92 3.96 -10.35
C GLY A 238 -2.68 2.92 -11.44
N HIS A 239 -1.83 1.94 -11.20
CA HIS A 239 -1.58 0.86 -12.16
C HIS A 239 -2.82 0.00 -12.39
N ARG A 240 -3.54 -0.35 -11.31
CA ARG A 240 -4.85 -1.03 -11.42
C ARG A 240 -5.85 -0.22 -12.23
N ARG A 241 -5.98 1.08 -11.95
CA ARG A 241 -6.87 1.96 -12.72
C ARG A 241 -6.48 2.01 -14.19
N TYR A 242 -5.18 2.15 -14.48
CA TYR A 242 -4.67 2.18 -15.85
C TYR A 242 -5.02 0.91 -16.62
N LEU A 243 -4.72 -0.26 -16.05
CA LEU A 243 -4.97 -1.55 -16.71
C LEU A 243 -6.46 -1.91 -16.81
N LEU A 244 -7.27 -1.51 -15.84
CA LEU A 244 -8.69 -1.91 -15.74
C LEU A 244 -9.65 -0.82 -16.26
N GLY A 245 -9.19 0.07 -17.14
CA GLY A 245 -10.08 1.06 -17.80
C GLY A 245 -10.67 2.11 -16.85
N GLY A 246 -9.96 2.44 -15.76
CA GLY A 246 -10.33 3.47 -14.79
C GLY A 246 -11.13 2.94 -13.60
N ASN A 247 -11.88 1.84 -13.78
CA ASN A 247 -12.61 1.20 -12.70
C ASN A 247 -11.78 0.08 -12.05
N ALA A 248 -11.26 0.34 -10.85
CA ALA A 248 -10.54 -0.67 -10.07
C ALA A 248 -10.98 -0.64 -8.61
N LYS A 249 -11.70 -1.67 -8.17
CA LYS A 249 -12.22 -1.75 -6.80
C LYS A 249 -11.07 -1.75 -5.81
N THR A 250 -11.02 -0.69 -5.00
CA THR A 250 -9.94 -0.43 -4.05
C THR A 250 -10.52 0.05 -2.73
N ILE A 251 -10.24 -0.68 -1.65
CA ILE A 251 -10.64 -0.35 -0.30
C ILE A 251 -9.47 0.34 0.41
N LYS A 252 -9.66 1.63 0.71
CA LYS A 252 -8.73 2.41 1.52
C LYS A 252 -9.52 2.99 2.70
N PRO A 253 -9.55 2.29 3.85
CA PRO A 253 -10.42 2.69 4.94
C PRO A 253 -9.94 4.00 5.57
N ASP A 254 -10.91 4.81 6.02
CA ASP A 254 -10.63 5.92 6.91
C ASP A 254 -10.42 5.36 8.33
N LYS A 255 -9.15 5.25 8.73
CA LYS A 255 -8.78 4.70 10.05
C LYS A 255 -9.35 5.50 11.22
N ARG A 256 -9.63 6.80 11.03
CA ARG A 256 -10.26 7.64 12.07
C ARG A 256 -11.73 7.28 12.27
N LYS A 257 -12.41 6.81 11.22
CA LYS A 257 -13.78 6.28 11.33
C LYS A 257 -13.79 4.84 11.85
N LEU A 258 -12.83 4.02 11.41
CA LEU A 258 -12.70 2.63 11.89
C LEU A 258 -12.51 2.55 13.40
N VAL A 259 -11.67 3.43 13.97
CA VAL A 259 -11.37 3.39 15.41
C VAL A 259 -12.62 3.58 16.27
N LEU A 260 -13.60 4.36 15.80
CA LEU A 260 -14.88 4.56 16.51
C LEU A 260 -15.70 3.28 16.61
N SER A 261 -15.50 2.35 15.68
CA SER A 261 -16.18 1.05 15.69
C SER A 261 -15.37 -0.02 16.42
N PHE A 262 -14.04 0.02 16.35
CA PHE A 262 -13.18 -0.97 17.03
C PHE A 262 -13.03 -0.70 18.53
N ASP A 263 -13.08 0.56 18.95
CA ASP A 263 -12.86 0.95 20.35
C ASP A 263 -14.19 1.12 21.11
N ASP A 264 -15.34 0.83 20.48
CA ASP A 264 -16.64 0.76 21.15
C ASP A 264 -16.90 -0.66 21.69
N PRO A 265 -16.75 -0.90 23.01
CA PRO A 265 -16.93 -2.23 23.59
C PRO A 265 -18.38 -2.73 23.53
N ASN A 266 -19.34 -1.84 23.27
CA ASN A 266 -20.77 -2.13 23.26
C ASN A 266 -21.36 -2.15 21.85
N ILE A 267 -20.53 -2.06 20.80
CA ILE A 267 -21.02 -2.03 19.43
C ILE A 267 -21.71 -3.34 19.06
N ARG A 268 -22.97 -3.25 18.63
CA ARG A 268 -23.70 -4.40 18.09
C ARG A 268 -23.18 -4.73 16.69
N TRP A 269 -23.14 -6.03 16.36
CA TRP A 269 -22.70 -6.50 15.03
C TRP A 269 -23.45 -5.84 13.87
N SER A 270 -24.77 -5.62 13.99
CA SER A 270 -25.55 -4.93 12.97
C SER A 270 -25.06 -3.50 12.71
N ARG A 271 -24.71 -2.76 13.76
CA ARG A 271 -24.16 -1.41 13.67
C ARG A 271 -22.74 -1.42 13.11
N PHE A 272 -21.89 -2.34 13.57
CA PHE A 272 -20.54 -2.52 13.03
C PHE A 272 -20.59 -2.79 11.52
N LYS A 273 -21.44 -3.73 11.08
CA LYS A 273 -21.65 -4.05 9.66
C LYS A 273 -22.09 -2.82 8.87
N HIS A 274 -23.05 -2.04 9.39
CA HIS A 274 -23.50 -0.80 8.76
C HIS A 274 -22.33 0.18 8.53
N HIS A 275 -21.54 0.48 9.57
CA HIS A 275 -20.38 1.36 9.43
C HIS A 275 -19.35 0.82 8.42
N MET A 276 -19.10 -0.50 8.39
CA MET A 276 -18.17 -1.09 7.42
C MET A 276 -18.67 -0.96 5.97
N LEU A 277 -19.97 -1.13 5.75
CA LEU A 277 -20.59 -0.95 4.43
C LEU A 277 -20.54 0.51 3.97
N GLU A 278 -20.70 1.49 4.87
CA GLU A 278 -20.50 2.91 4.55
C GLU A 278 -19.05 3.19 4.11
N ILE A 279 -18.06 2.62 4.82
CA ILE A 279 -16.64 2.76 4.47
C ILE A 279 -16.34 2.13 3.11
N LEU A 280 -16.94 0.96 2.82
CA LEU A 280 -16.83 0.30 1.53
C LEU A 280 -17.43 1.17 0.41
N HIS A 281 -18.66 1.66 0.58
CA HIS A 281 -19.33 2.52 -0.39
C HIS A 281 -18.52 3.79 -0.69
N HIS A 282 -17.98 4.42 0.37
CA HIS A 282 -17.13 5.60 0.21
C HIS A 282 -15.80 5.30 -0.50
N SER A 283 -15.28 4.06 -0.37
CA SER A 283 -14.10 3.61 -1.11
C SER A 283 -14.41 3.39 -2.59
N ASP A 284 -15.57 2.81 -2.89
CA ASP A 284 -16.05 2.55 -4.26
C ASP A 284 -16.22 3.85 -5.06
N ILE A 285 -16.84 4.88 -4.48
CA ILE A 285 -16.96 6.22 -5.11
C ILE A 285 -15.58 6.81 -5.44
N ARG A 286 -14.59 6.61 -4.56
CA ARG A 286 -13.22 7.09 -4.79
C ARG A 286 -12.43 6.21 -5.76
N GLY A 287 -12.93 5.03 -6.10
CA GLY A 287 -12.32 4.12 -7.07
C GLY A 287 -12.19 4.74 -8.45
N ILE A 288 -13.24 5.47 -8.88
CA ILE A 288 -13.44 6.07 -10.21
C ILE A 288 -13.20 7.59 -10.16
N ALA A 289 -12.08 8.03 -9.58
CA ALA A 289 -11.80 9.44 -9.38
C ALA A 289 -10.88 10.02 -10.47
N PHE A 290 -11.32 11.11 -11.10
CA PHE A 290 -10.47 11.97 -11.92
C PHE A 290 -9.38 12.64 -11.08
N ARG A 291 -8.21 12.85 -11.69
CA ARG A 291 -7.08 13.55 -11.09
C ARG A 291 -7.42 15.02 -10.85
N LYS A 292 -7.22 15.49 -9.63
CA LYS A 292 -7.24 16.94 -9.32
C LYS A 292 -5.85 17.54 -9.58
N PRO A 293 -5.71 18.88 -9.74
CA PRO A 293 -4.44 19.51 -10.10
C PRO A 293 -3.22 19.12 -9.24
N ASN A 294 -3.43 18.91 -7.94
CA ASN A 294 -2.37 18.54 -6.99
C ASN A 294 -2.27 17.04 -6.71
N ASP A 295 -3.16 16.23 -7.30
CA ASP A 295 -3.11 14.78 -7.15
C ASP A 295 -1.99 14.19 -8.00
N SER A 296 -1.41 13.11 -7.47
CA SER A 296 -0.37 12.35 -8.17
C SER A 296 -0.96 11.65 -9.39
N ILE A 297 -0.33 11.87 -10.53
CA ILE A 297 -0.63 11.17 -11.78
C ILE A 297 -0.43 9.65 -11.67
N TYR A 298 0.46 9.20 -10.76
CA TYR A 298 0.75 7.78 -10.55
C TYR A 298 -0.30 7.05 -9.72
N THR A 299 -1.18 7.79 -9.03
CA THR A 299 -2.32 7.23 -8.30
C THR A 299 -3.61 7.44 -9.08
N PHE A 300 -3.78 8.61 -9.69
CA PHE A 300 -4.95 8.99 -10.47
C PHE A 300 -4.52 9.25 -11.91
N PRO A 301 -4.46 8.20 -12.75
CA PRO A 301 -4.02 8.33 -14.15
C PRO A 301 -5.04 9.02 -15.06
N MET A 302 -6.31 9.07 -14.68
CA MET A 302 -7.36 9.63 -15.53
C MET A 302 -7.55 11.15 -15.28
N PRO A 303 -7.67 11.99 -16.31
CA PRO A 303 -7.67 11.65 -17.74
C PRO A 303 -6.28 11.73 -18.40
N ASP A 304 -5.24 12.17 -17.70
CA ASP A 304 -3.94 12.51 -18.32
C ASP A 304 -3.25 11.33 -19.03
N CYS A 305 -3.39 10.12 -18.49
CA CYS A 305 -2.73 8.90 -18.98
C CYS A 305 -3.68 7.94 -19.71
N MET A 306 -4.98 8.23 -19.75
CA MET A 306 -5.98 7.29 -20.24
C MET A 306 -6.95 8.03 -21.14
N CYS A 307 -7.35 7.42 -22.26
CA CYS A 307 -8.43 7.96 -23.08
C CYS A 307 -9.72 8.03 -22.26
N GLN A 308 -10.49 9.12 -22.42
CA GLN A 308 -11.88 9.14 -21.99
C GLN A 308 -12.62 8.08 -22.82
N GLN A 309 -13.23 7.10 -22.16
CA GLN A 309 -14.21 6.26 -22.83
C GLN A 309 -15.49 7.09 -22.96
N ASP A 310 -16.00 7.22 -24.19
CA ASP A 310 -17.28 7.86 -24.44
C ASP A 310 -18.38 7.12 -23.65
N GLY A 311 -19.03 7.80 -22.69
CA GLY A 311 -20.24 7.29 -22.02
C GLY A 311 -20.20 7.06 -20.50
N ILE A 312 -19.30 7.72 -19.75
CA ILE A 312 -19.47 7.91 -18.28
C ILE A 312 -19.88 9.35 -18.01
#